data_AF-A0A1G7X2N1-F1
#
_entry.id   AF-A0A1G7X2N1-F1
#
_cell.length_a   1.000
_cell.length_b   1.000
_cell.length_c   1.000
_cell.angle_alpha   90.00
_cell.angle_beta   90.00
_cell.angle_gamma   90.00
#
_symmetry.space_group_name_H-M   'P 1'
#
loop_
_entity.id
_entity.type
_entity.pdbx_description
1 polymer ?
#
loop_
_entity_poly.entity_id
_entity_poly.type
_entity_poly.pdbx_seq_one_letter_code
_entity_poly.pdbx_strand_id
1 'polypeptide(L)'
;MLTRGETVGPHNTETARRKAYTALSTKTPILLLSRNARSNPDSQNLATLPELLLLSGGVPLWHNDQVIGSFGVAGGGSPQNDDFIAKSGAIIDAQITTH
;
A
#
# COMPACT_ATOMS: atom_id res chain seq x y z
N MET A 1 -13.19 3.74 -0.06
CA MET A 1 -14.16 2.69 0.29
C MET A 1 -13.42 1.59 1.04
N LEU A 2 -14.06 0.93 2.01
CA LEU A 2 -13.49 -0.22 2.71
C LEU A 2 -14.38 -1.44 2.43
N THR A 3 -13.75 -2.56 2.10
CA THR A 3 -14.40 -3.85 1.85
C THR A 3 -13.67 -4.93 2.64
N ARG A 4 -14.41 -5.87 3.23
CA ARG A 4 -13.85 -7.01 3.97
C ARG A 4 -14.57 -8.27 3.53
N GLY A 5 -13.81 -9.32 3.20
CA GLY A 5 -14.40 -10.66 2.98
C GLY A 5 -14.81 -11.29 4.30
N GLU A 6 -15.89 -12.08 4.30
CA GLU A 6 -16.45 -12.68 5.52
C GLU A 6 -15.43 -13.48 6.34
N THR A 7 -14.56 -14.23 5.66
CA THR A 7 -13.55 -15.11 6.26
C THR A 7 -12.25 -14.40 6.65
N VAL A 8 -12.12 -13.10 6.37
CA VAL A 8 -10.90 -12.34 6.63
C VAL A 8 -10.87 -11.87 8.09
N GLY A 9 -9.75 -12.14 8.77
CA GLY A 9 -9.55 -11.74 10.16
C GLY A 9 -9.77 -10.24 10.39
N PRO A 10 -10.37 -9.83 11.54
CA PRO A 10 -10.91 -8.49 11.74
C PRO A 10 -9.87 -7.37 11.67
N HIS A 11 -8.60 -7.65 12.01
CA HIS A 11 -7.52 -6.67 11.95
C HIS A 11 -7.20 -6.20 10.53
N ASN A 12 -7.46 -7.04 9.51
CA ASN A 12 -7.05 -6.75 8.13
C ASN A 12 -7.75 -5.52 7.55
N THR A 13 -8.96 -5.18 8.01
CA THR A 13 -9.64 -3.96 7.56
C THR A 13 -8.84 -2.71 7.93
N GLU A 14 -8.37 -2.64 9.17
CA GLU A 14 -7.56 -1.52 9.63
C GLU A 14 -6.15 -1.55 9.02
N THR A 15 -5.57 -2.74 8.87
CA THR A 15 -4.30 -2.93 8.15
C THR A 15 -4.39 -2.41 6.71
N ALA A 16 -5.43 -2.78 5.95
CA ALA A 16 -5.64 -2.33 4.58
C ALA A 16 -5.81 -0.81 4.51
N ARG A 17 -6.59 -0.21 5.42
CA ARG A 17 -6.75 1.25 5.53
C ARG A 17 -5.41 1.97 5.75
N ARG A 18 -4.60 1.48 6.70
CA ARG A 18 -3.28 2.06 7.01
C ARG A 18 -2.27 1.89 5.88
N LYS A 19 -2.31 0.76 5.16
CA LYS A 19 -1.51 0.57 3.95
C LYS A 19 -1.88 1.61 2.88
N ALA A 20 -3.16 1.76 2.55
CA ALA A 20 -3.61 2.77 1.59
C ALA A 20 -3.14 4.18 2.01
N TYR A 21 -3.33 4.56 3.27
CA TYR A 21 -2.86 5.84 3.82
C TYR A 21 -1.35 6.05 3.66
N THR A 22 -0.54 5.01 3.95
CA THR A 22 0.92 5.07 3.84
C THR A 22 1.35 5.27 2.39
N ALA A 23 0.77 4.51 1.45
CA ALA A 23 1.08 4.62 0.03
C ALA A 23 0.70 5.99 -0.54
N LEU A 24 -0.47 6.52 -0.16
CA LEU A 24 -0.93 7.85 -0.56
C LEU A 24 -0.02 8.95 0.00
N SER A 25 0.24 8.93 1.30
CA SER A 25 0.99 9.99 1.99
C SER A 25 2.45 10.07 1.52
N THR A 26 3.05 8.93 1.24
CA THR A 26 4.45 8.85 0.79
C THR A 26 4.60 8.85 -0.73
N LYS A 27 3.50 8.77 -1.47
CA LYS A 27 3.46 8.61 -2.94
C LYS A 27 4.38 7.48 -3.42
N THR A 28 4.53 6.43 -2.61
CA THR A 28 5.50 5.36 -2.83
C THR A 28 4.82 4.01 -2.55
N PRO A 29 4.97 3.00 -3.42
CA PRO A 29 4.55 1.64 -3.11
C PRO A 29 5.20 1.15 -1.80
N ILE A 30 4.41 0.58 -0.88
CA ILE A 30 4.92 0.24 0.47
C ILE A 30 6.02 -0.82 0.41
N LEU A 31 5.97 -1.73 -0.56
CA LEU A 31 7.04 -2.70 -0.76
C LEU A 31 8.39 -2.02 -1.01
N LEU A 32 8.40 -0.97 -1.82
CA LEU A 32 9.60 -0.17 -2.08
C LEU A 32 9.99 0.66 -0.85
N LEU A 33 9.03 1.35 -0.24
CA LEU A 33 9.24 2.18 0.95
C LEU A 33 9.87 1.38 2.10
N SER A 34 9.34 0.19 2.37
CA SER A 34 9.83 -0.69 3.45
C SER A 34 11.24 -1.22 3.19
N ARG A 35 11.60 -1.48 1.93
CA ARG A 35 12.98 -1.86 1.55
C ARG A 35 13.93 -0.69 1.75
N ASN A 36 13.57 0.49 1.25
CA ASN A 36 14.37 1.70 1.38
C ASN A 36 14.61 2.07 2.86
N ALA A 37 13.57 2.04 3.68
CA ALA A 37 13.67 2.29 5.11
C ALA A 37 14.63 1.33 5.81
N ARG A 38 14.60 0.04 5.47
CA ARG A 38 15.51 -0.96 6.06
C ARG A 38 16.96 -0.82 5.59
N SER A 39 17.17 -0.37 4.37
CA SER A 39 18.51 -0.25 3.78
C SER A 39 19.20 1.09 4.07
N ASN A 40 18.49 2.09 4.59
CA ASN A 40 19.03 3.42 4.85
C ASN A 40 18.79 3.85 6.31
N PRO A 41 19.86 3.98 7.14
CA PRO A 41 19.78 4.40 8.53
C PRO A 41 19.00 5.71 8.77
N ASP A 42 19.06 6.66 7.84
CA ASP A 42 18.37 7.95 7.97
C ASP A 42 16.84 7.81 7.87
N SER A 43 16.38 6.76 7.20
CA SER A 43 14.95 6.51 6.94
C SER A 43 14.38 5.32 7.70
N GLN A 44 15.19 4.59 8.46
CA GLN A 44 14.74 3.40 9.20
C GLN A 44 13.63 3.70 10.21
N ASN A 45 13.64 4.93 10.77
CA ASN A 45 12.66 5.36 11.75
C ASN A 45 11.27 5.64 11.14
N LEU A 46 11.09 5.64 9.81
CA LEU A 46 9.75 5.69 9.22
C LEU A 46 8.88 4.51 9.69
N ALA A 47 9.50 3.37 10.03
CA ALA A 47 8.79 2.19 10.53
C ALA A 47 8.23 2.37 11.96
N THR A 48 8.66 3.41 12.70
CA THR A 48 8.21 3.66 14.08
C THR A 48 7.07 4.68 14.15
N LEU A 49 6.76 5.35 13.04
CA LEU A 49 5.68 6.33 12.96
C LEU A 49 4.32 5.64 13.10
N PRO A 50 3.46 6.06 14.05
CA PRO A 50 2.20 5.37 14.33
C PRO A 50 1.19 5.46 13.17
N GLU A 51 1.24 6.54 12.40
CA GLU A 51 0.38 6.75 11.23
C GLU A 51 0.80 5.92 10.01
N LEU A 52 2.08 5.56 9.89
CA LEU A 52 2.58 4.77 8.77
C LEU A 52 2.53 3.27 9.09
N LEU A 53 2.36 2.47 8.06
CA LEU A 53 2.44 1.02 8.13
C LEU A 53 3.31 0.51 6.99
N LEU A 54 4.61 0.29 7.28
CA LEU A 54 5.61 -0.19 6.34
C LEU A 54 5.52 -1.71 6.13
N LEU A 55 4.30 -2.20 5.93
CA LEU A 55 3.99 -3.58 5.57
C LEU A 55 3.40 -3.59 4.16
N SER A 56 4.08 -4.29 3.24
CA SER A 56 3.73 -4.36 1.81
C SER A 56 2.24 -4.66 1.55
N GLY A 57 1.72 -4.21 0.40
CA GLY A 57 0.31 -4.32 0.04
C GLY A 57 -0.44 -2.99 -0.11
N GLY A 58 0.27 -1.87 -0.22
CA GLY A 58 -0.34 -0.60 -0.59
C GLY A 58 0.40 0.06 -1.74
N VAL A 59 -0.34 0.62 -2.69
CA VAL A 59 0.18 1.26 -3.90
C VAL A 59 -0.53 2.58 -4.17
N PRO A 60 0.20 3.64 -4.55
CA PRO A 60 -0.42 4.86 -5.08
C PRO A 60 -1.08 4.59 -6.44
N LEU A 61 -2.12 5.37 -6.75
CA LEU A 61 -2.75 5.41 -8.06
C LEU A 61 -2.35 6.69 -8.77
N TRP A 62 -1.76 6.55 -9.95
CA TRP A 62 -1.26 7.65 -10.75
C TRP A 62 -2.12 7.86 -11.99
N HIS A 63 -2.31 9.11 -12.36
CA HIS A 63 -2.91 9.52 -13.62
C HIS A 63 -2.28 10.86 -14.03
N ASN A 64 -1.70 10.95 -15.23
CA ASN A 64 -0.98 12.13 -15.71
C ASN A 64 0.08 12.65 -14.70
N ASP A 65 0.93 11.76 -14.20
CA ASP A 65 1.98 12.05 -13.21
C ASP A 65 1.48 12.61 -11.86
N GLN A 66 0.18 12.52 -11.61
CA GLN A 66 -0.43 12.95 -10.36
C GLN A 66 -0.98 11.75 -9.60
N VAL A 67 -0.71 11.70 -8.30
CA VAL A 67 -1.34 10.73 -7.41
C VAL A 67 -2.79 11.15 -7.18
N ILE A 68 -3.72 10.33 -7.65
CA ILE A 68 -5.18 10.55 -7.54
C ILE A 68 -5.81 9.71 -6.42
N GLY A 69 -5.04 8.79 -5.82
CA GLY A 69 -5.52 7.90 -4.77
C GLY A 69 -4.52 6.82 -4.43
N SER A 70 -5.00 5.75 -3.80
CA SER A 70 -4.18 4.58 -3.44
C SER A 70 -5.06 3.38 -3.15
N PHE A 71 -4.50 2.19 -3.30
CA PHE A 71 -5.07 0.94 -2.78
C PHE A 71 -4.29 0.44 -1.57
N GLY A 72 -4.98 -0.30 -0.71
CA GLY A 72 -4.40 -1.04 0.40
C GLY A 72 -5.10 -2.38 0.52
N VAL A 73 -4.33 -3.46 0.50
CA VAL A 73 -4.78 -4.85 0.55
C VAL A 73 -4.14 -5.53 1.75
N ALA A 74 -4.94 -6.30 2.48
CA ALA A 74 -4.48 -7.11 3.59
C ALA A 74 -5.29 -8.40 3.65
N GLY A 75 -4.65 -9.49 4.06
CA GLY A 75 -5.27 -10.81 4.17
C GLY A 75 -5.01 -11.73 2.99
N GLY A 76 -4.16 -11.36 2.03
CA GLY A 76 -3.72 -12.21 0.92
C GLY A 76 -2.73 -13.31 1.32
N GLY A 77 -2.51 -13.57 2.61
CA GLY A 77 -1.64 -14.64 3.11
C GLY A 77 -0.13 -14.32 3.09
N SER A 78 0.34 -13.36 2.29
CA SER A 78 1.70 -12.83 2.39
C SER A 78 1.79 -11.36 1.97
N PRO A 79 2.81 -10.61 2.45
CA PRO A 79 3.01 -9.21 2.04
C PRO A 79 3.28 -9.04 0.54
N GLN A 80 3.88 -10.05 -0.11
CA GLN A 80 4.08 -10.08 -1.56
C GLN A 80 2.76 -10.28 -2.29
N ASN A 81 1.90 -11.19 -1.81
CA ASN A 81 0.61 -11.41 -2.44
C ASN A 81 -0.29 -10.18 -2.31
N ASP A 82 -0.30 -9.52 -1.14
CA ASP A 82 -1.02 -8.25 -0.97
C ASP A 82 -0.54 -7.18 -1.97
N ASP A 83 0.77 -7.11 -2.27
CA ASP A 83 1.34 -6.16 -3.24
C ASP A 83 0.91 -6.50 -4.68
N PHE A 84 0.94 -7.77 -5.06
CA PHE A 84 0.48 -8.22 -6.36
C PHE A 84 -1.01 -7.93 -6.58
N ILE A 85 -1.84 -8.19 -5.57
CA ILE A 85 -3.29 -7.88 -5.62
C ILE A 85 -3.49 -6.36 -5.66
N ALA A 86 -2.73 -5.57 -4.91
CA ALA A 86 -2.86 -4.11 -4.94
C ALA A 86 -2.51 -3.54 -6.33
N LYS A 87 -1.47 -4.07 -6.99
CA LYS A 87 -1.03 -3.66 -8.33
C LYS A 87 -2.00 -4.05 -9.44
N SER A 88 -2.83 -5.07 -9.25
CA SER A 88 -3.85 -5.43 -10.25
C SER A 88 -4.98 -4.40 -10.36
N GLY A 89 -5.04 -3.42 -9.44
CA GLY A 89 -5.99 -2.31 -9.50
C GLY A 89 -5.68 -1.23 -10.55
N ALA A 90 -4.63 -1.38 -11.36
CA ALA A 90 -4.37 -0.48 -12.49
C ALA A 90 -5.51 -0.54 -13.52
N ILE A 91 -5.88 0.60 -14.10
CA ILE A 91 -6.93 0.72 -15.12
C ILE A 91 -6.29 1.31 -16.37
N ILE A 92 -5.79 0.43 -17.24
CA ILE A 92 -4.97 0.82 -18.41
C ILE A 92 -5.75 1.70 -19.38
N ASP A 93 -7.01 1.37 -19.65
CA ASP A 93 -7.86 2.16 -20.57
C ASP A 93 -8.15 3.58 -20.05
N ALA A 94 -8.09 3.77 -18.73
CA ALA A 94 -8.24 5.07 -18.07
C ALA A 94 -6.89 5.73 -17.78
N GLN A 95 -5.77 5.16 -18.23
CA GLN A 95 -4.41 5.63 -17.95
C GLN A 95 -4.10 5.75 -16.44
N ILE A 96 -4.71 4.88 -15.63
CA ILE A 96 -4.46 4.81 -14.19
C ILE A 96 -3.47 3.68 -13.91
N THR A 97 -2.34 4.01 -13.28
CA THR A 97 -1.24 3.08 -13.03
C THR A 97 -0.89 2.96 -11.55
N THR A 98 -0.15 1.91 -11.20
CA THR A 98 0.25 1.57 -9.81
C THR A 98 1.76 1.36 -9.66
N HIS A 99 2.56 2.00 -10.53
CA HIS A 99 4.02 1.85 -10.52
C HIS A 99 4.67 2.43 -9.25
#